data_AF-A0A6G1RJ39-F1
#
_entry.id   AF-A0A6G1RJ39-F1
#
_cell.length_a   1.000
_cell.length_b   1.000
_cell.length_c   1.000
_cell.angle_alpha   90.00
_cell.angle_beta   90.00
_cell.angle_gamma   90.00
#
_symmetry.space_group_name_H-M   'P 1'
#
loop_
_entity.id
_entity.type
_entity.pdbx_description
1 polymer ?
#
loop_
_entity_poly.entity_id
_entity_poly.type
_entity_poly.pdbx_seq_one_letter_code
_entity_poly.pdbx_strand_id
1 'polypeptide(L)'
;LSNVSEETVTIEQTSWSNYYESPSAQCLLCNSPLFKGGQNSLAGPQECWLLTANRLQVVTAQVKVCLNLQCLALHSFTDIYTGLFNVGNKLLVSLDLLFAIRNHIKLGEDPRVAVSNILNSVQEQTEKSLSPDEQVQLQELLCNGYWAFECLTVRDYNDMICGICGITPKVEIAQRNVENVLALKNIEFTWPEFLSSSEVNVEDFWSTMETEVIEQVAFPSSIPITKFDASIVAPFFPPLMRGAMVINTEKDKNLEAQPVPGNGSALVRLLQEENFRLELISSYTEEELHSFLTQCGIPWEASDTKDQLCYSLLALYEFVQNGTSITQSPAHHTGGKIYKVCPHQVVCGSKYIVRRENARDHVDLLVSSRHWPPVYVVDTASSVALCADICCPGLTSQMWGKNQGCFSDPMDPPTYVSCPELLDQHYSVDMTVAEHSVQHPITKSSARRIVHMGSEQSTQQDPTARHHCISLCRELEPYSAIIAAISDSRTSSIRQRPITFENATHYYLYNRLMDFLTSREIVNRQIQEIVQSCQPGEVVIRDALYRLGVAQIKTETEEDEEGKQEDERGC
;
A
#
# COMPACT_ATOMS: atom_id res chain seq x y z
N LEU A 1 -19.84 -12.03 21.52
CA LEU A 1 -20.49 -12.00 22.85
C LEU A 1 -19.70 -10.99 23.68
N SER A 2 -20.04 -9.71 23.69
CA SER A 2 -21.23 -9.13 24.31
C SER A 2 -22.08 -8.30 23.34
N ASN A 3 -23.38 -8.51 23.39
CA ASN A 3 -24.40 -7.67 22.76
C ASN A 3 -24.26 -6.24 23.28
N VAL A 4 -23.69 -5.36 22.46
CA VAL A 4 -24.08 -3.95 22.46
C VAL A 4 -25.04 -3.83 21.31
N SER A 5 -26.32 -3.73 21.64
CA SER A 5 -27.36 -3.34 20.70
C SER A 5 -26.89 -2.12 19.93
N GLU A 6 -26.81 -2.23 18.59
CA GLU A 6 -26.83 -1.10 17.68
C GLU A 6 -28.16 -0.36 17.87
N GLU A 7 -28.28 0.41 18.95
CA GLU A 7 -29.24 1.48 19.01
C GLU A 7 -28.77 2.51 17.99
N THR A 8 -29.37 2.43 16.82
CA THR A 8 -29.49 3.54 15.89
C THR A 8 -30.13 4.69 16.66
N VAL A 9 -29.30 5.55 17.24
CA VAL A 9 -29.74 6.84 17.78
C VAL A 9 -30.11 7.69 16.56
N THR A 10 -31.33 7.52 16.06
CA THR A 10 -31.97 8.49 15.19
C THR A 10 -32.25 9.73 16.04
N ILE A 11 -31.28 10.63 16.11
CA ILE A 11 -31.51 11.97 16.64
C ILE A 11 -32.46 12.65 15.66
N GLU A 12 -33.75 12.68 15.97
CA GLU A 12 -34.73 13.58 15.35
C GLU A 12 -34.39 15.03 15.75
N GLN A 13 -33.29 15.58 15.21
CA GLN A 13 -33.00 17.00 15.28
C GLN A 13 -33.83 17.69 14.20
N THR A 14 -35.05 18.08 14.55
CA THR A 14 -36.00 18.74 13.63
C THR A 14 -35.53 20.13 13.15
N SER A 15 -34.41 20.65 13.66
CA SER A 15 -33.76 21.84 13.10
C SER A 15 -32.29 21.98 13.48
N TRP A 16 -31.42 22.09 12.48
CA TRP A 16 -30.03 22.52 12.67
C TRP A 16 -29.95 23.94 13.24
N SER A 17 -29.00 24.18 14.16
CA SER A 17 -28.73 25.51 14.73
C SER A 17 -28.21 26.47 13.66
N ASN A 18 -28.38 27.78 13.91
CA ASN A 18 -27.76 28.85 13.11
C ASN A 18 -26.45 29.36 13.75
N TYR A 19 -26.11 28.90 14.95
CA TYR A 19 -24.91 29.32 15.69
C TYR A 19 -24.19 28.10 16.28
N TYR A 20 -22.88 28.00 16.02
CA TYR A 20 -22.02 26.91 16.47
C TYR A 20 -20.78 27.45 17.16
N GLU A 21 -20.46 26.91 18.34
CA GLU A 21 -19.25 27.26 19.09
C GLU A 21 -18.72 26.06 19.87
N SER A 22 -17.44 26.12 20.27
CA SER A 22 -16.90 25.13 21.21
C SER A 22 -17.64 25.20 22.57
N PRO A 23 -18.08 24.08 23.17
CA PRO A 23 -18.71 24.09 24.49
C PRO A 23 -17.73 24.42 25.62
N SER A 24 -16.42 24.36 25.35
CA SER A 24 -15.38 24.57 26.35
C SER A 24 -15.29 26.03 26.78
N ALA A 25 -15.19 26.26 28.09
CA ALA A 25 -14.87 27.57 28.68
C ALA A 25 -13.37 27.72 29.01
N GLN A 26 -12.66 26.59 29.13
CA GLN A 26 -11.23 26.51 29.42
C GLN A 26 -10.52 25.76 28.30
N CYS A 27 -9.25 26.11 28.07
CA CYS A 27 -8.42 25.48 27.05
C CYS A 27 -8.12 24.02 27.44
N LEU A 28 -8.40 23.09 26.54
CA LEU A 28 -8.20 21.65 26.78
C LEU A 28 -6.71 21.26 26.88
N LEU A 29 -5.79 22.12 26.46
CA LEU A 29 -4.35 21.85 26.53
C LEU A 29 -3.67 22.40 27.79
N CYS A 30 -4.11 23.56 28.30
CA CYS A 30 -3.44 24.24 29.42
C CYS A 30 -4.39 24.76 30.52
N ASN A 31 -5.68 24.45 30.45
CA ASN A 31 -6.74 24.86 31.38
C ASN A 31 -6.92 26.37 31.59
N SER A 32 -6.24 27.21 30.79
CA SER A 32 -6.42 28.67 30.84
C SER A 32 -7.79 29.07 30.27
N PRO A 33 -8.41 30.17 30.74
CA PRO A 33 -9.68 30.65 30.21
C PRO A 33 -9.62 30.93 28.71
N LEU A 34 -10.69 30.56 28.01
CA LEU A 34 -10.83 30.84 26.58
C LEU A 34 -11.47 32.20 26.34
N PHE A 35 -10.87 32.97 25.45
CA PHE A 35 -11.38 34.26 25.00
C PHE A 35 -12.30 34.09 23.80
N LYS A 36 -13.48 34.70 23.90
CA LYS A 36 -14.46 34.81 22.81
C LYS A 36 -14.46 36.25 22.32
N GLY A 37 -14.05 36.46 21.08
CA GLY A 37 -13.95 37.79 20.48
C GLY A 37 -15.26 38.26 19.85
N GLY A 38 -15.40 39.59 19.72
CA GLY A 38 -16.50 40.22 18.98
C GLY A 38 -16.25 40.24 17.46
N GLN A 39 -17.17 40.87 16.71
CA GLN A 39 -17.01 41.10 15.26
C GLN A 39 -15.67 41.82 14.97
N ASN A 40 -15.01 41.44 13.88
CA ASN A 40 -13.70 41.96 13.44
C ASN A 40 -12.48 41.61 14.32
N SER A 41 -12.60 40.60 15.19
CA SER A 41 -11.45 40.03 15.92
C SER A 41 -11.03 38.67 15.35
N LEU A 42 -9.78 38.25 15.63
CA LEU A 42 -9.27 36.91 15.27
C LEU A 42 -10.15 35.77 15.81
N ALA A 43 -10.79 36.01 16.96
CA ALA A 43 -11.73 35.10 17.61
C ALA A 43 -13.18 35.56 17.43
N GLY A 44 -13.50 36.25 16.33
CA GLY A 44 -14.84 36.75 16.05
C GLY A 44 -15.77 35.69 15.46
N PRO A 45 -17.09 35.93 15.47
CA PRO A 45 -18.03 35.10 14.73
C PRO A 45 -17.74 35.19 13.23
N GLN A 46 -17.76 34.05 12.55
CA GLN A 46 -17.49 33.90 11.12
C GLN A 46 -18.69 33.29 10.40
N GLU A 47 -18.91 33.69 9.15
CA GLU A 47 -19.82 33.00 8.25
C GLU A 47 -19.24 31.64 7.86
N CYS A 48 -20.09 30.62 7.95
CA CYS A 48 -19.76 29.23 7.71
C CYS A 48 -20.89 28.58 6.94
N TRP A 49 -20.59 27.75 5.93
CA TRP A 49 -21.59 26.97 5.24
C TRP A 49 -22.02 25.77 6.09
N LEU A 50 -23.32 25.51 6.16
CA LEU A 50 -23.87 24.26 6.65
C LEU A 50 -24.36 23.45 5.44
N LEU A 51 -23.76 22.28 5.25
CA LEU A 51 -24.05 21.34 4.17
C LEU A 51 -24.53 20.01 4.76
N THR A 52 -25.80 19.70 4.54
CA THR A 52 -26.41 18.42 4.88
C THR A 52 -27.17 17.87 3.68
N ALA A 53 -27.60 16.61 3.71
CA ALA A 53 -28.38 16.03 2.61
C ALA A 53 -29.59 16.89 2.18
N ASN A 54 -30.19 17.62 3.11
CA ASN A 54 -31.41 18.41 2.90
C ASN A 54 -31.26 19.91 3.20
N ARG A 55 -30.05 20.42 3.49
CA ARG A 55 -29.83 21.85 3.74
C ARG A 55 -28.51 22.34 3.17
N LEU A 56 -28.57 23.52 2.57
CA LEU A 56 -27.42 24.31 2.15
C LEU A 56 -27.66 25.75 2.58
N GLN A 57 -27.01 26.19 3.66
CA GLN A 57 -27.23 27.54 4.19
C GLN A 57 -25.99 28.13 4.85
N VAL A 58 -25.98 29.45 5.04
CA VAL A 58 -24.92 30.12 5.82
C VAL A 58 -25.37 30.18 7.27
N VAL A 59 -24.48 29.76 8.17
CA VAL A 59 -24.62 29.78 9.62
C VAL A 59 -23.44 30.54 10.24
N THR A 60 -23.50 30.83 11.53
CA THR A 60 -22.40 31.47 12.26
C THR A 60 -21.59 30.43 13.02
N ALA A 61 -20.28 30.41 12.79
CA ALA A 61 -19.32 29.64 13.58
C ALA A 61 -18.44 30.57 14.42
N GLN A 62 -18.25 30.24 15.69
CA GLN A 62 -17.49 31.04 16.65
C GLN A 62 -16.29 30.25 17.17
N VAL A 63 -15.11 30.83 16.98
CA VAL A 63 -13.86 30.33 17.57
C VAL A 63 -13.66 30.97 18.94
N LYS A 64 -13.11 30.18 19.87
CA LYS A 64 -12.56 30.66 21.14
C LYS A 64 -11.04 30.46 21.15
N VAL A 65 -10.29 31.36 21.76
CA VAL A 65 -8.82 31.35 21.71
C VAL A 65 -8.22 31.32 23.11
N CYS A 66 -7.23 30.48 23.34
CA CYS A 66 -6.46 30.52 24.57
C CYS A 66 -5.52 31.73 24.58
N LEU A 67 -5.62 32.60 25.59
CA LEU A 67 -4.75 33.78 25.70
C LEU A 67 -3.42 33.51 26.42
N ASN A 68 -3.16 32.26 26.83
CA ASN A 68 -1.85 31.89 27.33
C ASN A 68 -0.84 31.94 26.17
N LEU A 69 0.16 32.81 26.28
CA LEU A 69 1.18 33.06 25.25
C LEU A 69 2.01 31.82 24.89
N GLN A 70 2.05 30.81 25.77
CA GLN A 70 2.72 29.54 25.51
C GLN A 70 1.80 28.49 24.87
N CYS A 71 0.49 28.75 24.76
CA CYS A 71 -0.49 27.80 24.23
C CYS A 71 -1.16 28.28 22.95
N LEU A 72 -1.81 29.45 22.97
CA LEU A 72 -2.48 30.07 21.83
C LEU A 72 -3.47 29.17 21.05
N ALA A 73 -3.93 28.08 21.65
CA ALA A 73 -4.79 27.10 21.00
C ALA A 73 -6.13 27.69 20.56
N LEU A 74 -6.59 27.28 19.38
CA LEU A 74 -7.89 27.62 18.82
C LEU A 74 -8.90 26.51 19.18
N HIS A 75 -10.05 26.91 19.72
CA HIS A 75 -11.16 26.04 20.05
C HIS A 75 -12.34 26.34 19.15
N SER A 76 -12.50 25.51 18.13
CA SER A 76 -13.61 25.55 17.17
C SER A 76 -14.75 24.62 17.61
N PHE A 77 -15.88 24.67 16.93
CA PHE A 77 -16.93 23.67 17.09
C PHE A 77 -16.42 22.30 16.61
N THR A 78 -16.43 21.27 17.46
CA THR A 78 -15.87 19.93 17.16
C THR A 78 -16.76 18.80 17.69
N ASP A 79 -18.05 19.05 17.91
CA ASP A 79 -18.95 18.05 18.46
C ASP A 79 -19.45 17.07 17.38
N ILE A 80 -18.74 15.97 17.21
CA ILE A 80 -19.09 14.92 16.25
C ILE A 80 -20.42 14.21 16.58
N TYR A 81 -20.90 14.27 17.82
CA TYR A 81 -22.19 13.67 18.21
C TYR A 81 -23.38 14.44 17.64
N THR A 82 -23.18 15.68 17.21
CA THR A 82 -24.17 16.41 16.40
C THR A 82 -24.30 15.86 14.98
N GLY A 83 -23.40 14.95 14.56
CA GLY A 83 -23.34 14.45 13.20
C GLY A 83 -22.73 15.44 12.20
N LEU A 84 -22.06 16.50 12.68
CA LEU A 84 -21.38 17.50 11.84
C LEU A 84 -19.86 17.42 11.99
N PHE A 85 -19.17 17.58 10.87
CA PHE A 85 -17.73 17.70 10.77
C PHE A 85 -17.35 19.14 10.37
N ASN A 86 -16.39 19.73 11.07
CA ASN A 86 -16.00 21.13 10.88
C ASN A 86 -14.72 21.26 10.06
N VAL A 87 -14.82 21.99 8.95
CA VAL A 87 -13.72 22.32 8.05
C VAL A 87 -13.40 23.81 8.20
N GLY A 88 -12.39 24.12 9.02
CA GLY A 88 -11.82 25.46 9.17
C GLY A 88 -12.80 26.55 9.61
N ASN A 89 -13.95 26.21 10.20
CA ASN A 89 -15.10 27.10 10.42
C ASN A 89 -15.59 27.81 9.14
N LYS A 90 -15.34 27.21 7.98
CA LYS A 90 -15.85 27.65 6.67
C LYS A 90 -16.94 26.72 6.14
N LEU A 91 -16.88 25.44 6.51
CA LEU A 91 -17.88 24.44 6.17
C LEU A 91 -18.13 23.50 7.36
N LEU A 92 -19.38 23.38 7.78
CA LEU A 92 -19.93 22.30 8.59
C LEU A 92 -20.63 21.33 7.65
N VAL A 93 -20.14 20.10 7.56
CA VAL A 93 -20.71 19.06 6.69
C VAL A 93 -21.23 17.90 7.53
N SER A 94 -22.39 17.35 7.19
CA SER A 94 -22.92 16.19 7.90
C SER A 94 -22.19 14.90 7.55
N LEU A 95 -22.04 14.00 8.53
CA LEU A 95 -21.27 12.76 8.38
C LEU A 95 -21.83 11.82 7.31
N ASP A 96 -23.15 11.80 7.09
CA ASP A 96 -23.80 11.02 6.04
C ASP A 96 -23.31 11.39 4.64
N LEU A 97 -23.03 12.68 4.38
CA LEU A 97 -22.44 13.11 3.11
C LEU A 97 -21.00 12.64 2.97
N LEU A 98 -20.22 12.67 4.05
CA LEU A 98 -18.84 12.12 4.03
C LEU A 98 -18.84 10.60 3.80
N PHE A 99 -19.78 9.87 4.40
CA PHE A 99 -19.99 8.45 4.11
C PHE A 99 -20.45 8.21 2.67
N ALA A 100 -21.29 9.08 2.11
CA ALA A 100 -21.67 9.00 0.70
C ALA A 100 -20.44 9.16 -0.21
N ILE A 101 -19.57 10.15 0.03
CA ILE A 101 -18.30 10.31 -0.71
C ILE A 101 -17.46 9.03 -0.61
N ARG A 102 -17.30 8.46 0.58
CA ARG A 102 -16.57 7.19 0.79
C ARG A 102 -17.17 6.05 -0.05
N ASN A 103 -18.49 5.95 -0.15
CA ASN A 103 -19.16 4.91 -0.93
C ASN A 103 -18.88 5.05 -2.43
N HIS A 104 -18.86 6.27 -2.96
CA HIS A 104 -18.44 6.53 -4.34
C HIS A 104 -16.97 6.18 -4.59
N ILE A 105 -16.09 6.58 -3.68
CA ILE A 105 -14.65 6.25 -3.75
C ILE A 105 -14.41 4.74 -3.69
N LYS A 106 -15.16 4.01 -2.84
CA LYS A 106 -15.08 2.54 -2.76
C LYS A 106 -15.38 1.86 -4.11
N LEU A 107 -16.17 2.51 -4.98
CA LEU A 107 -16.45 2.06 -6.35
C LEU A 107 -15.40 2.52 -7.38
N GLY A 108 -14.32 3.16 -6.92
CA GLY A 108 -13.20 3.67 -7.70
C GLY A 108 -13.47 5.01 -8.38
N GLU A 109 -14.50 5.77 -7.95
CA GLU A 109 -14.76 7.10 -8.49
C GLU A 109 -13.68 8.12 -8.07
N ASP A 110 -13.38 9.10 -8.94
CA ASP A 110 -12.50 10.22 -8.59
C ASP A 110 -13.15 11.00 -7.42
N PRO A 111 -12.44 11.21 -6.31
CA PRO A 111 -12.92 11.97 -5.15
C PRO A 111 -13.54 13.33 -5.51
N ARG A 112 -12.96 14.08 -6.46
CA ARG A 112 -13.48 15.38 -6.91
C ARG A 112 -14.82 15.23 -7.63
N VAL A 113 -14.96 14.17 -8.43
CA VAL A 113 -16.20 13.86 -9.14
C VAL A 113 -17.28 13.44 -8.14
N ALA A 114 -16.95 12.58 -7.18
CA ALA A 114 -17.85 12.17 -6.11
C ALA A 114 -18.35 13.37 -5.29
N VAL A 115 -17.44 14.26 -4.87
CA VAL A 115 -17.75 15.52 -4.16
C VAL A 115 -18.66 16.41 -5.00
N SER A 116 -18.36 16.58 -6.29
CA SER A 116 -19.15 17.40 -7.20
C SER A 116 -20.57 16.86 -7.37
N ASN A 117 -20.71 15.55 -7.54
CA ASN A 117 -22.00 14.88 -7.69
C ASN A 117 -22.87 15.03 -6.44
N ILE A 118 -22.27 14.88 -5.26
CA ILE A 118 -22.98 15.06 -3.99
C ILE A 118 -23.41 16.51 -3.79
N LEU A 119 -22.54 17.48 -4.06
CA LEU A 119 -22.88 18.89 -3.94
C LEU A 119 -24.02 19.27 -4.89
N ASN A 120 -23.95 18.84 -6.15
CA ASN A 120 -25.01 19.08 -7.14
C ASN A 120 -26.35 18.49 -6.70
N SER A 121 -26.35 17.25 -6.19
CA SER A 121 -27.55 16.60 -5.66
C SER A 121 -28.17 17.39 -4.50
N VAL A 122 -27.36 17.97 -3.60
CA VAL A 122 -27.88 18.79 -2.48
C VAL A 122 -28.45 20.11 -3.00
N GLN A 123 -27.82 20.75 -4.00
CA GLN A 123 -28.34 21.98 -4.59
C GLN A 123 -29.70 21.76 -5.25
N GLU A 124 -29.88 20.66 -5.98
CA GLU A 124 -31.15 20.28 -6.60
C GLU A 124 -32.26 20.07 -5.55
N GLN A 125 -31.94 19.42 -4.43
CA GLN A 125 -32.90 19.13 -3.36
C GLN A 125 -33.25 20.36 -2.52
N THR A 126 -32.33 21.32 -2.37
CA THR A 126 -32.52 22.50 -1.52
C THR A 126 -33.00 23.73 -2.27
N GLU A 127 -33.14 23.64 -3.60
CA GLU A 127 -33.47 24.75 -4.50
C GLU A 127 -32.55 25.97 -4.36
N LYS A 128 -31.34 25.78 -3.79
CA LYS A 128 -30.38 26.86 -3.58
C LYS A 128 -29.30 26.84 -4.64
N SER A 129 -29.29 27.90 -5.46
CA SER A 129 -28.21 28.15 -6.42
C SER A 129 -26.99 28.76 -5.73
N LEU A 130 -25.82 28.17 -5.95
CA LEU A 130 -24.53 28.77 -5.63
C LEU A 130 -24.02 29.53 -6.86
N SER A 131 -23.30 30.62 -6.65
CA SER A 131 -22.49 31.22 -7.71
C SER A 131 -21.33 30.29 -8.10
N PRO A 132 -20.73 30.45 -9.29
CA PRO A 132 -19.60 29.63 -9.73
C PRO A 132 -18.44 29.63 -8.73
N ASP A 133 -18.12 30.79 -8.15
CA ASP A 133 -17.01 30.94 -7.21
C ASP A 133 -17.31 30.23 -5.87
N GLU A 134 -18.54 30.36 -5.34
CA GLU A 134 -18.97 29.65 -4.14
C GLU A 134 -18.97 28.13 -4.34
N GLN A 135 -19.35 27.67 -5.54
CA GLN A 135 -19.36 26.25 -5.88
C GLN A 135 -17.96 25.66 -5.86
N VAL A 136 -16.98 26.32 -6.50
CA VAL A 136 -15.58 25.88 -6.49
C VAL A 136 -15.04 25.86 -5.06
N GLN A 137 -15.27 26.93 -4.29
CA GLN A 137 -14.82 27.01 -2.90
C GLN A 137 -15.41 25.90 -2.02
N LEU A 138 -16.70 25.61 -2.15
CA LEU A 138 -17.36 24.56 -1.39
C LEU A 138 -16.89 23.17 -1.79
N GLN A 139 -16.61 22.93 -3.08
CA GLN A 139 -16.04 21.67 -3.55
C GLN A 139 -14.65 21.43 -2.95
N GLU A 140 -13.79 22.45 -2.93
CA GLU A 140 -12.45 22.35 -2.32
C GLU A 140 -12.54 22.07 -0.82
N LEU A 141 -13.36 22.84 -0.09
CA LEU A 141 -13.58 22.65 1.35
C LEU A 141 -14.13 21.25 1.66
N LEU A 142 -15.10 20.77 0.88
CA LEU A 142 -15.69 19.45 1.07
C LEU A 142 -14.69 18.33 0.76
N CYS A 143 -13.89 18.47 -0.30
CA CYS A 143 -12.86 17.50 -0.66
C CYS A 143 -11.77 17.41 0.43
N ASN A 144 -11.26 18.54 0.90
CA ASN A 144 -10.28 18.59 1.99
C ASN A 144 -10.89 18.04 3.29
N GLY A 145 -12.12 18.45 3.60
CA GLY A 145 -12.88 17.96 4.75
C GLY A 145 -13.05 16.44 4.74
N TYR A 146 -13.34 15.85 3.58
CA TYR A 146 -13.41 14.40 3.42
C TYR A 146 -12.08 13.73 3.75
N TRP A 147 -10.95 14.24 3.24
CA TRP A 147 -9.65 13.64 3.53
C TRP A 147 -9.28 13.75 5.01
N ALA A 148 -9.53 14.88 5.67
CA ALA A 148 -9.29 14.99 7.11
C ALA A 148 -10.20 14.06 7.91
N PHE A 149 -11.46 13.88 7.50
CA PHE A 149 -12.35 12.90 8.09
C PHE A 149 -11.82 11.46 7.92
N GLU A 150 -11.30 11.11 6.75
CA GLU A 150 -10.66 9.81 6.55
C GLU A 150 -9.42 9.65 7.42
N CYS A 151 -8.57 10.68 7.58
CA CYS A 151 -7.40 10.64 8.48
C CYS A 151 -7.77 10.47 9.95
N LEU A 152 -8.86 11.09 10.40
CA LEU A 152 -9.35 10.98 11.78
C LEU A 152 -10.16 9.69 12.04
N THR A 153 -10.51 8.95 11.00
CA THR A 153 -11.21 7.66 11.15
C THR A 153 -10.21 6.59 11.57
N VAL A 154 -10.42 6.01 12.76
CA VAL A 154 -9.58 4.93 13.28
C VAL A 154 -9.79 3.66 12.45
N ARG A 155 -8.69 3.03 12.01
CA ARG A 155 -8.68 1.77 11.26
C ARG A 155 -7.58 0.86 11.79
N ASP A 156 -7.88 -0.42 11.95
CA ASP A 156 -6.83 -1.44 12.01
C ASP A 156 -6.54 -1.91 10.59
N TYR A 157 -5.39 -1.52 10.04
CA TYR A 157 -4.99 -1.95 8.70
C TYR A 157 -4.73 -3.47 8.62
N ASN A 158 -4.66 -4.20 9.73
CA ASN A 158 -4.62 -5.67 9.70
C ASN A 158 -5.98 -6.28 9.32
N ASP A 159 -7.10 -5.56 9.46
CA ASP A 159 -8.43 -6.06 9.07
C ASP A 159 -8.53 -6.40 7.58
N MET A 160 -7.64 -5.83 6.75
CA MET A 160 -7.58 -6.12 5.32
C MET A 160 -6.81 -7.40 4.99
N ILE A 161 -6.11 -8.02 5.95
CA ILE A 161 -5.32 -9.23 5.73
C ILE A 161 -6.24 -10.40 5.37
N CYS A 162 -5.88 -11.08 4.29
CA CYS A 162 -6.64 -12.17 3.71
C CYS A 162 -6.96 -13.24 4.76
N GLY A 163 -8.24 -13.59 4.90
CA GLY A 163 -8.66 -14.61 5.85
C GLY A 163 -8.19 -16.02 5.48
N ILE A 164 -7.87 -16.28 4.21
CA ILE A 164 -7.44 -17.61 3.76
C ILE A 164 -5.91 -17.72 3.78
N CYS A 165 -5.21 -16.72 3.23
CA CYS A 165 -3.74 -16.73 3.15
C CYS A 165 -3.06 -16.26 4.45
N GLY A 166 -3.73 -15.42 5.25
CA GLY A 166 -3.13 -14.78 6.40
C GLY A 166 -1.96 -13.88 6.01
N ILE A 167 -0.94 -13.81 6.87
CA ILE A 167 0.26 -12.99 6.67
C ILE A 167 1.33 -13.66 5.79
N THR A 168 1.08 -14.88 5.29
CA THR A 168 2.07 -15.71 4.57
C THR A 168 1.48 -16.37 3.31
N PRO A 169 0.99 -15.57 2.34
CA PRO A 169 0.53 -16.10 1.06
C PRO A 169 1.64 -16.89 0.36
N LYS A 170 1.32 -18.11 -0.11
CA LYS A 170 2.25 -18.95 -0.89
C LYS A 170 2.58 -18.35 -2.26
N VAL A 171 1.57 -17.75 -2.87
CA VAL A 171 1.64 -17.12 -4.18
C VAL A 171 1.23 -15.67 -4.00
N GLU A 172 2.02 -14.75 -4.54
CA GLU A 172 1.62 -13.35 -4.68
C GLU A 172 1.85 -12.91 -6.11
N ILE A 173 0.99 -12.03 -6.59
CA ILE A 173 0.87 -11.65 -7.99
C ILE A 173 1.05 -10.14 -8.06
N ALA A 174 1.99 -9.71 -8.90
CA ALA A 174 2.21 -8.32 -9.20
C ALA A 174 1.06 -7.79 -10.07
N GLN A 175 0.50 -6.64 -9.70
CA GLN A 175 -0.36 -5.85 -10.56
C GLN A 175 0.19 -4.44 -10.62
N ARG A 176 -0.02 -3.72 -11.72
CA ARG A 176 0.35 -2.31 -11.83
C ARG A 176 -0.84 -1.47 -12.25
N ASN A 177 -0.89 -0.24 -11.79
CA ASN A 177 -1.79 0.80 -12.29
C ASN A 177 -0.94 1.99 -12.71
N VAL A 178 -0.88 2.22 -14.03
CA VAL A 178 -0.12 3.32 -14.66
C VAL A 178 -0.97 4.56 -14.93
N GLU A 179 -2.28 4.50 -14.65
CA GLU A 179 -3.24 5.57 -14.94
C GLU A 179 -3.71 6.32 -13.70
N ASN A 180 -3.49 5.76 -12.51
CA ASN A 180 -3.65 6.45 -11.23
C ASN A 180 -2.32 7.09 -10.84
N VAL A 181 -2.21 8.40 -11.09
CA VAL A 181 -0.94 9.14 -11.09
C VAL A 181 -1.06 10.49 -10.41
N LEU A 182 0.07 11.01 -9.94
CA LEU A 182 0.23 12.38 -9.48
C LEU A 182 0.83 13.25 -10.59
N ALA A 183 0.17 14.36 -10.89
CA ALA A 183 0.66 15.38 -11.82
C ALA A 183 1.80 16.17 -11.19
N LEU A 184 2.92 16.28 -11.91
CA LEU A 184 4.14 16.94 -11.45
C LEU A 184 4.13 18.47 -11.65
N LYS A 185 3.01 19.04 -12.12
CA LYS A 185 2.90 20.49 -12.37
C LYS A 185 2.96 21.34 -11.10
N ASN A 186 2.49 20.79 -9.98
CA ASN A 186 2.34 21.50 -8.69
C ASN A 186 3.30 20.96 -7.61
N ILE A 187 4.13 19.98 -7.94
CA ILE A 187 5.04 19.33 -6.99
C ILE A 187 6.42 19.09 -7.60
N GLU A 188 7.46 19.45 -6.85
CA GLU A 188 8.86 19.16 -7.17
C GLU A 188 9.35 17.99 -6.30
N PHE A 189 9.81 16.91 -6.93
CA PHE A 189 10.50 15.83 -6.21
C PHE A 189 12.00 16.14 -6.06
N THR A 190 12.49 16.11 -4.83
CA THR A 190 13.92 16.19 -4.52
C THR A 190 14.53 14.83 -4.25
N TRP A 191 15.86 14.78 -4.32
CA TRP A 191 16.65 13.60 -4.05
C TRP A 191 17.78 13.97 -3.08
N PRO A 192 18.19 13.06 -2.19
CA PRO A 192 19.29 13.32 -1.26
C PRO A 192 20.60 13.53 -2.03
N GLU A 193 21.38 14.55 -1.63
CA GLU A 193 22.68 14.87 -2.26
C GLU A 193 23.78 13.86 -1.93
N PHE A 194 23.59 13.06 -0.87
CA PHE A 194 24.54 12.05 -0.41
C PHE A 194 23.93 10.66 -0.45
N LEU A 195 24.79 9.63 -0.45
CA LEU A 195 24.39 8.23 -0.29
C LEU A 195 23.67 8.04 1.05
N SER A 196 22.35 8.22 1.07
CA SER A 196 21.50 7.96 2.22
C SER A 196 21.13 6.48 2.28
N SER A 197 20.60 6.01 3.42
CA SER A 197 19.97 4.70 3.47
C SER A 197 18.79 4.63 2.47
N SER A 198 18.52 3.45 1.93
CA SER A 198 17.29 3.20 1.17
C SER A 198 16.13 2.78 2.08
N GLU A 199 16.38 2.65 3.39
CA GLU A 199 15.35 2.40 4.40
C GLU A 199 14.47 3.64 4.61
N VAL A 200 13.16 3.42 4.72
CA VAL A 200 12.15 4.47 4.91
C VAL A 200 11.40 4.27 6.21
N ASN A 201 11.18 5.37 6.95
CA ASN A 201 10.29 5.34 8.09
C ASN A 201 8.83 5.44 7.63
N VAL A 202 8.15 4.30 7.62
CA VAL A 202 6.76 4.17 7.18
C VAL A 202 5.81 4.99 8.07
N GLU A 203 6.00 4.98 9.39
CA GLU A 203 5.09 5.68 10.31
C GLU A 203 5.22 7.19 10.12
N ASP A 204 6.45 7.71 10.04
CA ASP A 204 6.68 9.13 9.82
C ASP A 204 6.11 9.59 8.48
N PHE A 205 6.32 8.83 7.41
CA PHE A 205 5.79 9.18 6.08
C PHE A 205 4.25 9.29 6.11
N TRP A 206 3.55 8.26 6.60
CA TRP A 206 2.09 8.27 6.62
C TRP A 206 1.51 9.29 7.59
N SER A 207 2.12 9.46 8.77
CA SER A 207 1.77 10.49 9.74
C SER A 207 1.94 11.90 9.15
N THR A 208 2.99 12.13 8.38
CA THR A 208 3.19 13.41 7.66
C THR A 208 2.05 13.67 6.66
N MET A 209 1.69 12.67 5.85
CA MET A 209 0.59 12.81 4.88
C MET A 209 -0.75 13.11 5.56
N GLU A 210 -1.03 12.45 6.69
CA GLU A 210 -2.27 12.65 7.46
C GLU A 210 -2.30 14.02 8.14
N THR A 211 -1.19 14.40 8.79
CA THR A 211 -1.08 15.67 9.54
C THR A 211 -1.21 16.87 8.61
N GLU A 212 -0.59 16.82 7.43
CA GLU A 212 -0.69 17.88 6.42
C GLU A 212 -2.14 18.14 6.00
N VAL A 213 -2.94 17.10 5.77
CA VAL A 213 -4.36 17.25 5.42
C VAL A 213 -5.17 17.80 6.59
N ILE A 214 -4.90 17.33 7.81
CA ILE A 214 -5.58 17.83 9.01
C ILE A 214 -5.25 19.32 9.22
N GLU A 215 -4.00 19.72 8.99
CA GLU A 215 -3.57 21.11 9.05
C GLU A 215 -4.28 21.97 7.99
N GLN A 216 -4.36 21.50 6.73
CA GLN A 216 -5.09 22.20 5.67
C GLN A 216 -6.58 22.36 5.99
N VAL A 217 -7.19 21.43 6.73
CA VAL A 217 -8.59 21.56 7.18
C VAL A 217 -8.74 22.48 8.38
N ALA A 218 -7.78 22.50 9.30
CA ALA A 218 -7.76 23.45 10.41
C ALA A 218 -7.50 24.88 9.92
N PHE A 219 -6.66 25.02 8.89
CA PHE A 219 -6.24 26.27 8.28
C PHE A 219 -6.36 26.19 6.74
N PRO A 220 -7.56 26.43 6.17
CA PRO A 220 -7.81 26.31 4.71
C PRO A 220 -6.97 27.21 3.80
N SER A 221 -6.16 28.11 4.36
CA SER A 221 -5.21 28.95 3.63
C SER A 221 -3.78 28.38 3.58
N SER A 222 -3.51 27.26 4.26
CA SER A 222 -2.21 26.60 4.23
C SER A 222 -1.89 26.10 2.83
N ILE A 223 -0.66 26.37 2.39
CA ILE A 223 -0.19 25.95 1.07
C ILE A 223 0.13 24.45 1.15
N PRO A 224 -0.40 23.62 0.23
CA PRO A 224 -0.10 22.20 0.24
C PRO A 224 1.37 21.92 -0.04
N ILE A 225 1.81 20.68 0.21
CA ILE A 225 3.16 20.22 -0.14
C ILE A 225 3.42 20.47 -1.64
N THR A 226 4.34 21.38 -1.92
CA THR A 226 4.82 21.71 -3.28
C THR A 226 6.21 21.14 -3.56
N LYS A 227 6.89 20.59 -2.55
CA LYS A 227 8.22 20.02 -2.66
C LYS A 227 8.39 18.86 -1.69
N PHE A 228 8.89 17.72 -2.16
CA PHE A 228 8.95 16.49 -1.38
C PHE A 228 10.16 15.63 -1.74
N ASP A 229 10.85 15.07 -0.75
CA ASP A 229 11.95 14.11 -0.97
C ASP A 229 11.39 12.76 -1.41
N ALA A 230 11.61 12.39 -2.67
CA ALA A 230 11.09 11.15 -3.22
C ALA A 230 11.72 9.89 -2.59
N SER A 231 12.87 10.01 -1.92
CA SER A 231 13.52 8.87 -1.27
C SER A 231 12.77 8.37 -0.02
N ILE A 232 11.99 9.22 0.64
CA ILE A 232 11.23 8.86 1.85
C ILE A 232 9.82 8.32 1.55
N VAL A 233 9.41 8.19 0.28
CA VAL A 233 8.11 7.63 -0.08
C VAL A 233 8.01 6.20 0.42
N ALA A 234 7.13 5.97 1.40
CA ALA A 234 6.96 4.65 1.98
C ALA A 234 5.95 3.81 1.19
N PRO A 235 6.28 2.54 0.86
CA PRO A 235 5.28 1.59 0.41
C PRO A 235 4.28 1.30 1.55
N PHE A 236 3.08 0.86 1.19
CA PHE A 236 2.03 0.52 2.14
C PHE A 236 1.95 -1.00 2.33
N PHE A 237 1.94 -1.43 3.60
CA PHE A 237 1.75 -2.83 4.00
C PHE A 237 0.84 -2.88 5.23
N PRO A 238 -0.06 -3.88 5.35
CA PRO A 238 -0.65 -4.21 6.63
C PRO A 238 0.46 -4.44 7.67
N PRO A 239 0.37 -3.89 8.90
CA PRO A 239 1.45 -3.94 9.87
C PRO A 239 2.04 -5.34 10.11
N LEU A 240 1.21 -6.38 10.18
CA LEU A 240 1.67 -7.76 10.41
C LEU A 240 2.35 -8.41 9.19
N MET A 241 2.18 -7.85 7.98
CA MET A 241 2.81 -8.32 6.74
C MET A 241 4.06 -7.50 6.36
N ARG A 242 4.33 -6.41 7.08
CA ARG A 242 5.46 -5.52 6.87
C ARG A 242 6.74 -6.11 7.47
N GLY A 243 7.85 -6.03 6.74
CA GLY A 243 9.17 -6.38 7.22
C GLY A 243 9.69 -5.38 8.26
N ALA A 244 10.72 -5.78 9.01
CA ALA A 244 11.35 -4.89 9.97
C ALA A 244 12.03 -3.68 9.30
N MET A 245 12.60 -3.90 8.11
CA MET A 245 13.11 -2.85 7.24
C MET A 245 12.17 -2.70 6.06
N VAL A 246 11.86 -1.46 5.71
CA VAL A 246 11.09 -1.11 4.51
C VAL A 246 11.96 -0.24 3.65
N ILE A 247 12.02 -0.54 2.35
CA ILE A 247 12.98 0.11 1.45
C ILE A 247 12.30 0.83 0.29
N ASN A 248 12.95 1.89 -0.16
CA ASN A 248 12.63 2.64 -1.36
C ASN A 248 13.92 3.04 -2.10
N THR A 249 14.14 2.45 -3.26
CA THR A 249 15.32 2.66 -4.10
C THR A 249 15.05 3.54 -5.31
N GLU A 250 13.94 4.30 -5.31
CA GLU A 250 13.57 5.25 -6.38
C GLU A 250 14.72 6.22 -6.74
N LYS A 251 15.50 6.64 -5.74
CA LYS A 251 16.64 7.56 -5.92
C LYS A 251 17.75 6.98 -6.79
N ASP A 252 17.93 5.66 -6.72
CA ASP A 252 19.01 4.92 -7.37
C ASP A 252 18.66 4.54 -8.82
N LYS A 253 17.44 4.83 -9.27
CA LYS A 253 17.00 4.55 -10.64
C LYS A 253 17.71 5.47 -11.64
N ASN A 254 18.36 4.88 -12.63
CA ASN A 254 18.90 5.63 -13.76
C ASN A 254 17.82 5.87 -14.84
N LEU A 255 17.47 7.14 -15.06
CA LEU A 255 16.47 7.57 -16.03
C LEU A 255 16.95 7.49 -17.50
N GLU A 256 18.26 7.44 -17.72
CA GLU A 256 18.89 7.44 -19.04
C GLU A 256 19.35 6.05 -19.49
N ALA A 257 19.14 5.02 -18.66
CA ALA A 257 19.56 3.65 -18.93
C ALA A 257 19.01 3.17 -20.29
N GLN A 258 19.94 2.91 -21.23
CA GLN A 258 19.63 2.34 -22.54
C GLN A 258 19.71 0.81 -22.47
N PRO A 259 19.01 0.09 -23.36
CA PRO A 259 19.27 -1.32 -23.58
C PRO A 259 20.75 -1.53 -23.95
N VAL A 260 21.41 -2.44 -23.23
CA VAL A 260 22.81 -2.79 -23.46
C VAL A 260 22.91 -4.24 -23.94
N PRO A 261 23.91 -4.58 -24.79
CA PRO A 261 24.14 -5.95 -25.18
C PRO A 261 24.66 -6.79 -24.00
N GLY A 262 24.37 -8.09 -24.03
CA GLY A 262 24.89 -9.06 -23.06
C GLY A 262 23.79 -9.85 -22.33
N ASN A 263 24.23 -10.87 -21.59
CA ASN A 263 23.40 -11.79 -20.82
C ASN A 263 23.58 -11.49 -19.32
N GLY A 264 22.54 -10.91 -18.70
CA GLY A 264 22.55 -10.57 -17.28
C GLY A 264 22.72 -11.78 -16.35
N SER A 265 22.11 -12.92 -16.70
CA SER A 265 22.23 -14.18 -15.97
C SER A 265 23.67 -14.67 -15.89
N ALA A 266 24.43 -14.51 -16.99
CA ALA A 266 25.86 -14.86 -17.03
C ALA A 266 26.70 -13.92 -16.16
N LEU A 267 26.43 -12.61 -16.20
CA LEU A 267 27.08 -11.65 -15.32
C LEU A 267 26.82 -11.96 -13.84
N VAL A 268 25.56 -12.22 -13.48
CA VAL A 268 25.20 -12.57 -12.09
C VAL A 268 25.85 -13.88 -11.67
N ARG A 269 25.99 -14.87 -12.56
CA ARG A 269 26.73 -16.11 -12.27
C ARG A 269 28.19 -15.82 -11.94
N LEU A 270 28.86 -14.97 -12.72
CA LEU A 270 30.26 -14.57 -12.44
C LEU A 270 30.41 -13.88 -11.09
N LEU A 271 29.45 -13.03 -10.71
CA LEU A 271 29.42 -12.35 -9.41
C LEU A 271 29.20 -13.34 -8.26
N GLN A 272 28.22 -14.25 -8.40
CA GLN A 272 27.88 -15.25 -7.38
C GLN A 272 29.03 -16.25 -7.13
N GLU A 273 29.76 -16.62 -8.18
CA GLU A 273 30.92 -17.52 -8.08
C GLU A 273 32.21 -16.80 -7.67
N GLU A 274 32.13 -15.48 -7.42
CA GLU A 274 33.26 -14.60 -7.08
C GLU A 274 34.38 -14.56 -8.13
N ASN A 275 34.12 -15.06 -9.34
CA ASN A 275 35.04 -15.00 -10.48
C ASN A 275 35.21 -13.57 -10.99
N PHE A 276 34.15 -12.76 -10.87
CA PHE A 276 34.17 -11.32 -11.16
C PHE A 276 33.74 -10.56 -9.90
N ARG A 277 34.49 -9.52 -9.53
CA ARG A 277 34.18 -8.61 -8.41
C ARG A 277 34.19 -7.18 -8.92
N LEU A 278 33.05 -6.50 -8.80
CA LEU A 278 32.85 -5.17 -9.36
C LEU A 278 33.84 -4.15 -8.79
N GLU A 279 34.18 -4.28 -7.50
CA GLU A 279 35.10 -3.38 -6.80
C GLU A 279 36.53 -3.46 -7.35
N LEU A 280 36.86 -4.57 -8.03
CA LEU A 280 38.16 -4.84 -8.60
C LEU A 280 38.21 -4.57 -10.11
N ILE A 281 37.17 -3.98 -10.71
CA ILE A 281 37.04 -3.88 -12.17
C ILE A 281 38.25 -3.23 -12.84
N SER A 282 38.78 -2.14 -12.26
CA SER A 282 39.95 -1.42 -12.79
C SER A 282 41.26 -2.21 -12.65
N SER A 283 41.31 -3.23 -11.79
CA SER A 283 42.50 -4.02 -11.51
C SER A 283 42.70 -5.23 -12.43
N TYR A 284 41.65 -5.70 -13.11
CA TYR A 284 41.73 -6.82 -14.05
C TYR A 284 42.59 -6.50 -15.27
N THR A 285 43.22 -7.53 -15.86
CA THR A 285 43.94 -7.41 -17.14
C THR A 285 42.97 -7.34 -18.32
N GLU A 286 43.44 -6.91 -19.50
CA GLU A 286 42.62 -6.88 -20.71
C GLU A 286 42.13 -8.30 -21.08
N GLU A 287 42.98 -9.32 -20.92
CA GLU A 287 42.62 -10.72 -21.19
C GLU A 287 41.50 -11.22 -20.27
N GLU A 288 41.54 -10.85 -18.98
CA GLU A 288 40.49 -11.16 -18.01
C GLU A 288 39.17 -10.47 -18.39
N LEU A 289 39.23 -9.18 -18.77
CA LEU A 289 38.06 -8.43 -19.21
C LEU A 289 37.46 -9.00 -20.50
N HIS A 290 38.28 -9.38 -21.49
CA HIS A 290 37.83 -10.08 -22.69
C HIS A 290 37.14 -11.40 -22.36
N SER A 291 37.67 -12.16 -21.40
CA SER A 291 37.04 -13.41 -20.92
C SER A 291 35.67 -13.14 -20.31
N PHE A 292 35.54 -12.15 -19.42
CA PHE A 292 34.26 -11.80 -18.81
C PHE A 292 33.23 -11.31 -19.83
N LEU A 293 33.62 -10.41 -20.74
CA LEU A 293 32.76 -9.91 -21.82
C LEU A 293 32.26 -11.06 -22.71
N THR A 294 33.15 -11.99 -23.06
CA THR A 294 32.80 -13.16 -23.88
C THR A 294 31.81 -14.07 -23.17
N GLN A 295 32.01 -14.34 -21.87
CA GLN A 295 31.09 -15.15 -21.06
C GLN A 295 29.72 -14.48 -20.89
N CYS A 296 29.71 -13.15 -20.76
CA CYS A 296 28.48 -12.35 -20.73
C CYS A 296 27.86 -12.13 -22.11
N GLY A 297 28.46 -12.61 -23.20
CA GLY A 297 27.95 -12.39 -24.57
C GLY A 297 27.92 -10.90 -24.98
N ILE A 298 28.78 -10.07 -24.38
CA ILE A 298 28.93 -8.66 -24.75
C ILE A 298 29.89 -8.57 -25.94
N PRO A 299 29.51 -7.95 -27.07
CA PRO A 299 30.41 -7.72 -28.20
C PRO A 299 31.59 -6.82 -27.82
N TRP A 300 32.78 -7.16 -28.29
CA TRP A 300 34.00 -6.36 -28.12
C TRP A 300 34.92 -6.52 -29.34
N GLU A 301 35.74 -5.51 -29.61
CA GLU A 301 36.73 -5.49 -30.68
C GLU A 301 38.15 -5.43 -30.11
N ALA A 302 39.14 -5.95 -30.84
CA ALA A 302 40.54 -5.94 -30.40
C ALA A 302 41.15 -4.52 -30.32
N SER A 303 40.47 -3.52 -30.89
CA SER A 303 40.84 -2.11 -30.78
C SER A 303 40.23 -1.39 -29.57
N ASP A 304 39.32 -2.04 -28.84
CA ASP A 304 38.68 -1.45 -27.67
C ASP A 304 39.71 -1.26 -26.56
N THR A 305 39.70 -0.08 -25.95
CA THR A 305 40.57 0.22 -24.81
C THR A 305 40.08 -0.49 -23.55
N LYS A 306 40.98 -0.75 -22.61
CA LYS A 306 40.62 -1.28 -21.28
C LYS A 306 39.45 -0.53 -20.63
N ASP A 307 39.41 0.80 -20.74
CA ASP A 307 38.32 1.61 -20.18
C ASP A 307 36.98 1.34 -20.87
N GLN A 308 36.96 1.13 -22.19
CA GLN A 308 35.76 0.75 -22.93
C GLN A 308 35.27 -0.65 -22.54
N LEU A 309 36.19 -1.61 -22.33
CA LEU A 309 35.86 -2.95 -21.85
C LEU A 309 35.22 -2.91 -20.45
N CYS A 310 35.83 -2.16 -19.51
CA CYS A 310 35.30 -1.93 -18.17
C CYS A 310 33.91 -1.29 -18.21
N TYR A 311 33.75 -0.24 -19.03
CA TYR A 311 32.48 0.47 -19.18
C TYR A 311 31.36 -0.46 -19.65
N SER A 312 31.62 -1.35 -20.62
CA SER A 312 30.62 -2.30 -21.12
C SER A 312 30.14 -3.27 -20.04
N LEU A 313 31.01 -3.75 -19.15
CA LEU A 313 30.62 -4.58 -18.00
C LEU A 313 29.82 -3.78 -16.96
N LEU A 314 30.24 -2.55 -16.65
CA LEU A 314 29.50 -1.66 -15.74
C LEU A 314 28.11 -1.33 -16.28
N ALA A 315 28.00 -1.10 -17.58
CA ALA A 315 26.74 -0.82 -18.24
C ALA A 315 25.80 -2.03 -18.17
N LEU A 316 26.30 -3.26 -18.37
CA LEU A 316 25.49 -4.47 -18.16
C LEU A 316 25.09 -4.62 -16.68
N TYR A 317 26.01 -4.41 -15.74
CA TYR A 317 25.71 -4.47 -14.31
C TYR A 317 24.61 -3.48 -13.90
N GLU A 318 24.73 -2.23 -14.33
CA GLU A 318 23.74 -1.19 -14.08
C GLU A 318 22.39 -1.52 -14.76
N PHE A 319 22.42 -2.07 -15.97
CA PHE A 319 21.22 -2.52 -16.66
C PHE A 319 20.52 -3.67 -15.92
N VAL A 320 21.26 -4.65 -15.37
CA VAL A 320 20.67 -5.73 -14.57
C VAL A 320 20.08 -5.18 -13.26
N GLN A 321 20.76 -4.23 -12.61
CA GLN A 321 20.25 -3.59 -11.40
C GLN A 321 18.96 -2.80 -11.64
N ASN A 322 18.83 -2.12 -12.78
CA ASN A 322 17.67 -1.28 -13.06
C ASN A 322 16.58 -2.05 -13.81
N GLY A 323 16.92 -3.07 -14.59
CA GLY A 323 16.02 -3.78 -15.50
C GLY A 323 15.59 -2.93 -16.70
N THR A 324 14.74 -3.51 -17.55
CA THR A 324 14.14 -2.80 -18.68
C THR A 324 12.93 -1.99 -18.18
N SER A 325 12.86 -0.70 -18.51
CA SER A 325 11.66 0.10 -18.23
C SER A 325 10.48 -0.43 -19.05
N ILE A 326 9.38 -0.76 -18.38
CA ILE A 326 8.26 -1.50 -18.98
C ILE A 326 7.39 -0.61 -19.92
N THR A 327 7.48 0.73 -19.80
CA THR A 327 6.73 1.66 -20.67
C THR A 327 7.29 3.10 -20.67
N GLN A 328 7.02 3.87 -21.72
CA GLN A 328 7.26 5.33 -21.72
C GLN A 328 6.17 6.05 -20.91
N SER A 329 6.49 6.47 -19.67
CA SER A 329 5.61 7.38 -18.92
C SER A 329 5.74 8.82 -19.45
N PRO A 330 4.65 9.61 -19.55
CA PRO A 330 4.71 11.04 -19.84
C PRO A 330 5.55 11.77 -18.78
N ALA A 331 6.44 12.68 -19.20
CA ALA A 331 7.37 13.39 -18.30
C ALA A 331 6.69 14.25 -17.21
N HIS A 332 5.35 14.40 -17.24
CA HIS A 332 4.58 15.26 -16.36
C HIS A 332 3.81 14.51 -15.26
N HIS A 333 3.97 13.18 -15.16
CA HIS A 333 3.28 12.36 -14.18
C HIS A 333 4.23 11.36 -13.51
N THR A 334 3.88 10.91 -12.31
CA THR A 334 4.51 9.75 -11.66
C THR A 334 4.26 8.46 -12.44
N GLY A 335 5.06 7.41 -12.20
CA GLY A 335 4.89 6.08 -12.85
C GLY A 335 3.66 5.29 -12.39
N GLY A 336 2.97 5.75 -11.36
CA GLY A 336 1.75 5.14 -10.83
C GLY A 336 2.03 4.26 -9.63
N LYS A 337 1.49 3.04 -9.62
CA LYS A 337 1.50 2.17 -8.45
C LYS A 337 1.62 0.68 -8.83
N ILE A 338 2.43 -0.06 -8.07
CA ILE A 338 2.49 -1.53 -8.12
C ILE A 338 1.86 -2.10 -6.85
N TYR A 339 1.15 -3.21 -7.02
CA TYR A 339 0.50 -3.98 -5.98
C TYR A 339 1.10 -5.37 -5.95
N LYS A 340 1.15 -5.93 -4.75
CA LYS A 340 1.36 -7.34 -4.50
C LYS A 340 0.05 -7.90 -3.95
N VAL A 341 -0.62 -8.78 -4.69
CA VAL A 341 -1.92 -9.34 -4.29
C VAL A 341 -1.86 -10.86 -4.15
N CYS A 342 -2.61 -11.43 -3.21
CA CYS A 342 -2.75 -12.87 -3.13
C CYS A 342 -3.76 -13.39 -4.18
N PRO A 343 -3.90 -14.71 -4.39
CA PRO A 343 -4.87 -15.29 -5.33
C PRO A 343 -6.33 -14.90 -5.04
N HIS A 344 -6.64 -14.50 -3.81
CA HIS A 344 -7.95 -13.98 -3.41
C HIS A 344 -8.15 -12.48 -3.69
N GLN A 345 -7.21 -11.82 -4.39
CA GLN A 345 -7.22 -10.40 -4.76
C GLN A 345 -7.05 -9.41 -3.59
N VAL A 346 -6.67 -9.90 -2.42
CA VAL A 346 -6.33 -9.07 -1.25
C VAL A 346 -4.93 -8.47 -1.43
N VAL A 347 -4.78 -7.17 -1.21
CA VAL A 347 -3.49 -6.48 -1.26
C VAL A 347 -2.64 -6.89 -0.05
N CYS A 348 -1.46 -7.42 -0.34
CA CYS A 348 -0.44 -7.80 0.63
C CYS A 348 0.58 -6.68 0.85
N GLY A 349 0.76 -5.82 -0.15
CA GLY A 349 1.52 -4.58 -0.08
C GLY A 349 1.44 -3.79 -1.39
N SER A 350 1.80 -2.51 -1.36
CA SER A 350 1.81 -1.67 -2.55
C SER A 350 2.91 -0.60 -2.50
N LYS A 351 3.44 -0.24 -3.66
CA LYS A 351 4.52 0.73 -3.83
C LYS A 351 4.11 1.81 -4.82
N TYR A 352 4.44 3.04 -4.47
CA TYR A 352 4.19 4.23 -5.27
C TYR A 352 5.43 4.55 -6.09
N ILE A 353 5.27 4.64 -7.41
CA ILE A 353 6.38 4.77 -8.34
C ILE A 353 6.50 6.24 -8.72
N VAL A 354 7.57 6.89 -8.26
CA VAL A 354 7.82 8.29 -8.59
C VAL A 354 8.33 8.40 -10.02
N ARG A 355 9.33 7.59 -10.36
CA ARG A 355 9.89 7.46 -11.72
C ARG A 355 9.21 6.33 -12.47
N ARG A 356 9.84 5.78 -13.51
CA ARG A 356 9.31 4.65 -14.28
C ARG A 356 9.42 3.35 -13.48
N GLU A 357 8.44 2.46 -13.69
CA GLU A 357 8.45 1.10 -13.17
C GLU A 357 9.66 0.33 -13.70
N ASN A 358 10.37 -0.34 -12.81
CA ASN A 358 11.46 -1.24 -13.16
C ASN A 358 11.65 -2.35 -12.12
N ALA A 359 12.63 -3.24 -12.32
CA ALA A 359 12.83 -4.42 -11.49
C ALA A 359 13.02 -4.09 -10.00
N ARG A 360 13.64 -2.94 -9.69
CA ARG A 360 13.89 -2.50 -8.31
C ARG A 360 12.60 -2.28 -7.53
N ASP A 361 11.52 -1.85 -8.18
CA ASP A 361 10.24 -1.62 -7.50
C ASP A 361 9.65 -2.91 -6.92
N HIS A 362 9.82 -4.00 -7.64
CA HIS A 362 9.40 -5.33 -7.21
C HIS A 362 10.31 -5.85 -6.10
N VAL A 363 11.63 -5.66 -6.22
CA VAL A 363 12.58 -6.02 -5.16
C VAL A 363 12.31 -5.23 -3.89
N ASP A 364 12.02 -3.93 -4.00
CA ASP A 364 11.63 -3.08 -2.88
C ASP A 364 10.41 -3.63 -2.15
N LEU A 365 9.37 -4.04 -2.89
CA LEU A 365 8.18 -4.67 -2.34
C LEU A 365 8.51 -6.00 -1.65
N LEU A 366 9.33 -6.85 -2.27
CA LEU A 366 9.71 -8.14 -1.71
C LEU A 366 10.52 -7.98 -0.42
N VAL A 367 11.58 -7.17 -0.44
CA VAL A 367 12.43 -6.89 0.74
C VAL A 367 11.64 -6.25 1.87
N SER A 368 10.69 -5.35 1.54
CA SER A 368 9.82 -4.70 2.54
C SER A 368 8.75 -5.63 3.13
N SER A 369 8.62 -6.85 2.61
CA SER A 369 7.67 -7.84 3.11
C SER A 369 8.25 -8.62 4.27
N ARG A 370 7.42 -8.94 5.27
CA ARG A 370 7.82 -9.79 6.40
C ARG A 370 8.30 -11.16 5.94
N HIS A 371 7.61 -11.72 4.94
CA HIS A 371 7.96 -12.97 4.31
C HIS A 371 7.87 -12.83 2.79
N TRP A 372 8.92 -13.24 2.09
CA TRP A 372 8.85 -13.40 0.64
C TRP A 372 7.94 -14.57 0.31
N PRO A 373 7.04 -14.45 -0.69
CA PRO A 373 6.17 -15.53 -1.09
C PRO A 373 7.00 -16.63 -1.78
N PRO A 374 6.76 -17.92 -1.50
CA PRO A 374 7.31 -19.05 -2.25
C PRO A 374 7.29 -18.84 -3.77
N VAL A 375 6.22 -18.24 -4.28
CA VAL A 375 6.09 -17.87 -5.69
C VAL A 375 5.63 -16.41 -5.82
N TYR A 376 6.44 -15.60 -6.49
CA TYR A 376 6.08 -14.24 -6.89
C TYR A 376 5.84 -14.20 -8.41
N VAL A 377 4.63 -13.83 -8.83
CA VAL A 377 4.26 -13.78 -10.24
C VAL A 377 4.37 -12.36 -10.75
N VAL A 378 5.20 -12.15 -11.77
CA VAL A 378 5.43 -10.84 -12.42
C VAL A 378 5.74 -11.05 -13.89
N ASP A 379 5.50 -10.05 -14.73
CA ASP A 379 5.76 -10.12 -16.17
C ASP A 379 7.25 -10.05 -16.52
N THR A 380 8.05 -9.35 -15.71
CA THR A 380 9.51 -9.18 -15.89
C THR A 380 10.32 -10.08 -14.94
N ALA A 381 9.93 -11.35 -14.86
CA ALA A 381 10.43 -12.28 -13.85
C ALA A 381 11.96 -12.42 -13.82
N SER A 382 12.60 -12.56 -14.99
CA SER A 382 14.06 -12.64 -15.08
C SER A 382 14.74 -11.37 -14.56
N SER A 383 14.26 -10.20 -14.97
CA SER A 383 14.82 -8.90 -14.54
C SER A 383 14.68 -8.70 -13.04
N VAL A 384 13.52 -9.04 -12.44
CA VAL A 384 13.32 -8.93 -10.99
C VAL A 384 14.23 -9.89 -10.23
N ALA A 385 14.40 -11.12 -10.70
CA ALA A 385 15.26 -12.10 -10.04
C ALA A 385 16.75 -11.71 -10.08
N LEU A 386 17.23 -11.27 -11.24
CA LEU A 386 18.62 -10.82 -11.38
C LEU A 386 18.90 -9.53 -10.60
N CYS A 387 17.94 -8.60 -10.58
CA CYS A 387 18.01 -7.42 -9.73
C CYS A 387 18.10 -7.82 -8.24
N ALA A 388 17.27 -8.76 -7.79
CA ALA A 388 17.33 -9.29 -6.42
C ALA A 388 18.69 -9.95 -6.11
N ASP A 389 19.28 -10.69 -7.05
CA ASP A 389 20.59 -11.30 -6.87
C ASP A 389 21.70 -10.26 -6.66
N ILE A 390 21.60 -9.09 -7.30
CA ILE A 390 22.56 -8.00 -7.08
C ILE A 390 22.25 -7.23 -5.79
N CYS A 391 20.98 -6.93 -5.52
CA CYS A 391 20.58 -6.11 -4.37
C CYS A 391 20.67 -6.85 -3.04
N CYS A 392 20.48 -8.17 -3.03
CA CYS A 392 20.38 -8.99 -1.82
C CYS A 392 21.10 -10.36 -1.96
N PRO A 393 22.37 -10.41 -2.39
CA PRO A 393 23.06 -11.65 -2.78
C PRO A 393 23.10 -12.71 -1.67
N GLY A 394 23.26 -12.29 -0.41
CA GLY A 394 23.28 -13.21 0.73
C GLY A 394 21.92 -13.88 1.00
N LEU A 395 20.82 -13.20 0.71
CA LEU A 395 19.47 -13.73 0.87
C LEU A 395 19.10 -14.63 -0.31
N THR A 396 19.36 -14.18 -1.53
CA THR A 396 19.01 -14.91 -2.74
C THR A 396 19.82 -16.20 -2.91
N SER A 397 21.09 -16.20 -2.50
CA SER A 397 21.91 -17.41 -2.41
C SER A 397 21.27 -18.50 -1.54
N GLN A 398 20.61 -18.14 -0.43
CA GLN A 398 19.88 -19.08 0.43
C GLN A 398 18.52 -19.50 -0.14
N MET A 399 17.87 -18.65 -0.93
CA MET A 399 16.53 -18.88 -1.47
C MET A 399 16.53 -19.71 -2.75
N TRP A 400 17.47 -19.47 -3.66
CA TRP A 400 17.50 -20.16 -4.96
C TRP A 400 18.92 -20.48 -5.45
N GLY A 401 19.97 -19.98 -4.80
CA GLY A 401 21.35 -20.32 -5.15
C GLY A 401 21.62 -20.13 -6.64
N LYS A 402 22.04 -21.21 -7.31
CA LYS A 402 22.36 -21.15 -8.74
C LYS A 402 21.15 -20.92 -9.65
N ASN A 403 19.92 -21.13 -9.17
CA ASN A 403 18.75 -21.05 -10.03
C ASN A 403 18.28 -19.61 -10.31
N GLN A 404 18.91 -18.57 -9.77
CA GLN A 404 18.59 -17.15 -10.10
C GLN A 404 17.07 -16.87 -10.11
N GLY A 405 16.35 -17.35 -9.08
CA GLY A 405 14.92 -17.16 -8.91
C GLY A 405 14.01 -17.95 -9.86
N CYS A 406 14.53 -18.78 -10.77
CA CYS A 406 13.74 -19.61 -11.67
C CYS A 406 13.65 -21.08 -11.22
N PHE A 407 13.00 -21.95 -12.01
CA PHE A 407 12.81 -23.36 -11.63
C PHE A 407 14.08 -24.20 -11.74
N SER A 408 14.93 -23.95 -12.73
CA SER A 408 16.13 -24.74 -13.03
C SER A 408 17.27 -23.83 -13.51
N ASP A 409 18.54 -24.26 -13.36
CA ASP A 409 19.71 -23.44 -13.72
C ASP A 409 19.56 -22.77 -15.11
N PRO A 410 19.60 -21.43 -15.21
CA PRO A 410 19.42 -20.70 -16.47
C PRO A 410 20.58 -20.88 -17.47
N MET A 411 21.67 -21.54 -17.07
CA MET A 411 22.76 -21.94 -17.97
C MET A 411 22.51 -23.27 -18.68
N ASP A 412 21.54 -24.05 -18.21
CA ASP A 412 21.12 -25.33 -18.78
C ASP A 412 19.80 -25.17 -19.57
N PRO A 413 19.32 -26.21 -20.28
CA PRO A 413 17.97 -26.17 -20.86
C PRO A 413 16.87 -26.12 -19.77
N PRO A 414 15.75 -25.42 -20.01
CA PRO A 414 14.63 -25.39 -19.06
C PRO A 414 14.09 -26.79 -18.78
N THR A 415 13.87 -27.11 -17.50
CA THR A 415 13.31 -28.40 -17.09
C THR A 415 12.05 -28.22 -16.26
N TYR A 416 11.19 -29.23 -16.33
CA TYR A 416 10.04 -29.33 -15.46
C TYR A 416 10.46 -29.65 -14.03
N VAL A 417 9.92 -28.93 -13.04
CA VAL A 417 10.28 -29.08 -11.63
C VAL A 417 9.01 -29.25 -10.78
N SER A 418 8.91 -30.37 -10.08
CA SER A 418 7.85 -30.62 -9.10
C SER A 418 8.16 -29.91 -7.80
N CYS A 419 7.17 -29.15 -7.30
CA CYS A 419 7.27 -28.36 -6.08
C CYS A 419 6.15 -28.77 -5.10
N PRO A 420 6.21 -29.96 -4.49
CA PRO A 420 5.13 -30.51 -3.68
C PRO A 420 4.79 -29.63 -2.45
N GLU A 421 5.72 -28.79 -2.00
CA GLU A 421 5.52 -27.82 -0.92
C GLU A 421 4.50 -26.72 -1.26
N LEU A 422 4.19 -26.52 -2.55
CA LEU A 422 3.21 -25.52 -2.99
C LEU A 422 1.78 -26.03 -2.91
N LEU A 423 1.56 -27.35 -2.89
CA LEU A 423 0.24 -27.95 -2.76
C LEU A 423 -0.44 -27.51 -1.46
N ASP A 424 -1.77 -27.37 -1.49
CA ASP A 424 -2.57 -27.06 -0.31
C ASP A 424 -2.67 -28.28 0.59
N GLN A 425 -1.73 -28.37 1.54
CA GLN A 425 -1.75 -29.35 2.62
C GLN A 425 -2.24 -28.68 3.92
N HIS A 426 -2.94 -29.44 4.76
CA HIS A 426 -3.32 -29.03 6.11
C HIS A 426 -2.08 -29.05 7.00
N TYR A 427 -1.25 -28.01 6.93
CA TYR A 427 -0.05 -27.91 7.76
C TYR A 427 -0.42 -27.62 9.22
N SER A 428 0.02 -28.50 10.12
CA SER A 428 0.16 -28.18 11.55
C SER A 428 1.05 -26.96 11.69
N VAL A 429 0.54 -25.89 12.31
CA VAL A 429 1.31 -24.66 12.54
C VAL A 429 2.39 -24.96 13.58
N ASP A 430 3.60 -25.25 13.11
CA ASP A 430 4.75 -25.34 14.00
C ASP A 430 5.26 -23.92 14.30
N MET A 431 5.03 -23.46 15.53
CA MET A 431 5.27 -22.11 16.05
C MET A 431 6.74 -21.79 16.33
N THR A 432 7.67 -22.68 15.96
CA THR A 432 9.09 -22.57 16.31
C THR A 432 9.94 -21.83 15.28
N VAL A 433 9.33 -21.23 14.25
CA VAL A 433 10.08 -20.49 13.21
C VAL A 433 10.58 -19.17 13.80
N ALA A 434 11.90 -19.04 13.96
CA ALA A 434 12.54 -17.81 14.40
C ALA A 434 12.16 -16.62 13.48
N GLU A 435 12.00 -15.42 14.05
CA GLU A 435 11.57 -14.19 13.35
C GLU A 435 12.43 -13.80 12.13
N HIS A 436 13.61 -14.39 11.97
CA HIS A 436 14.53 -14.14 10.85
C HIS A 436 14.83 -15.37 9.99
N SER A 437 14.02 -16.43 10.10
CA SER A 437 14.21 -17.60 9.25
C SER A 437 13.87 -17.29 7.79
N VAL A 438 14.74 -17.71 6.86
CA VAL A 438 14.47 -17.68 5.41
C VAL A 438 13.36 -18.69 5.04
N GLN A 439 13.08 -19.68 5.90
CA GLN A 439 12.02 -20.64 5.66
C GLN A 439 10.65 -19.98 5.71
N HIS A 440 9.81 -20.27 4.71
CA HIS A 440 8.44 -19.80 4.68
C HIS A 440 7.62 -20.50 5.78
N PRO A 441 6.82 -19.76 6.58
CA PRO A 441 6.12 -20.34 7.74
C PRO A 441 5.16 -21.50 7.41
N ILE A 442 4.55 -21.49 6.22
CA ILE A 442 3.61 -22.54 5.77
C ILE A 442 4.33 -23.69 5.07
N THR A 443 5.18 -23.41 4.09
CA THR A 443 5.79 -24.46 3.25
C THR A 443 7.03 -25.07 3.89
N LYS A 444 7.53 -24.46 4.97
CA LYS A 444 8.79 -24.79 5.69
C LYS A 444 10.02 -24.86 4.77
N SER A 445 9.92 -24.28 3.58
CA SER A 445 10.96 -24.24 2.55
C SER A 445 11.58 -22.86 2.46
N SER A 446 12.90 -22.80 2.24
CA SER A 446 13.60 -21.57 1.86
C SER A 446 13.44 -21.24 0.38
N ALA A 447 12.97 -22.19 -0.44
CA ALA A 447 12.85 -22.00 -1.89
C ALA A 447 11.92 -20.83 -2.24
N ARG A 448 12.40 -19.94 -3.11
CA ARG A 448 11.61 -18.85 -3.70
C ARG A 448 11.74 -18.88 -5.20
N ARG A 449 10.66 -18.53 -5.90
CA ARG A 449 10.61 -18.54 -7.36
C ARG A 449 9.89 -17.28 -7.83
N ILE A 450 10.51 -16.57 -8.75
CA ILE A 450 9.92 -15.42 -9.44
C ILE A 450 9.53 -15.93 -10.82
N VAL A 451 8.26 -15.85 -11.19
CA VAL A 451 7.72 -16.52 -12.37
C VAL A 451 6.84 -15.60 -13.20
N HIS A 452 6.68 -15.91 -14.48
CA HIS A 452 5.78 -15.20 -15.39
C HIS A 452 4.76 -16.16 -16.02
N MET A 453 3.62 -15.60 -16.46
CA MET A 453 2.50 -16.33 -17.09
C MET A 453 2.67 -16.53 -18.61
N GLY A 454 3.87 -16.34 -19.16
CA GLY A 454 4.15 -16.46 -20.60
C GLY A 454 4.19 -15.14 -21.37
N SER A 455 3.86 -14.00 -20.75
CA SER A 455 4.04 -12.66 -21.32
C SER A 455 5.37 -12.06 -20.87
N GLU A 456 6.48 -12.58 -21.37
CA GLU A 456 7.64 -11.71 -21.61
C GLU A 456 7.49 -11.30 -23.07
N GLN A 457 7.20 -10.02 -23.35
CA GLN A 457 6.94 -9.50 -24.70
C GLN A 457 8.20 -9.50 -25.60
N SER A 458 8.89 -10.62 -25.67
CA SER A 458 9.37 -11.31 -26.87
C SER A 458 10.33 -12.36 -26.33
N THR A 459 9.96 -13.63 -26.36
CA THR A 459 10.88 -14.77 -26.09
C THR A 459 12.04 -14.86 -27.10
N GLN A 460 12.37 -13.76 -27.77
CA GLN A 460 13.48 -13.58 -28.70
C GLN A 460 14.64 -12.78 -28.10
N GLN A 461 14.46 -11.98 -27.04
CA GLN A 461 15.55 -11.16 -26.49
C GLN A 461 16.29 -11.79 -25.30
N ASP A 462 15.60 -12.54 -24.42
CA ASP A 462 16.23 -13.25 -23.30
C ASP A 462 15.90 -14.77 -23.33
N PRO A 463 16.88 -15.64 -23.62
CA PRO A 463 16.67 -17.10 -23.58
C PRO A 463 16.32 -17.62 -22.18
N THR A 464 16.77 -16.93 -21.12
CA THR A 464 16.64 -17.38 -19.73
C THR A 464 15.24 -17.16 -19.16
N ALA A 465 14.48 -16.23 -19.75
CA ALA A 465 13.04 -16.04 -19.57
C ALA A 465 12.24 -17.34 -19.43
N ARG A 466 12.54 -18.33 -20.29
CA ARG A 466 11.81 -19.60 -20.36
C ARG A 466 11.87 -20.38 -19.05
N HIS A 467 12.93 -20.21 -18.26
CA HIS A 467 13.10 -20.88 -16.97
C HIS A 467 12.16 -20.33 -15.89
N HIS A 468 11.68 -19.09 -16.06
CA HIS A 468 10.74 -18.46 -15.15
C HIS A 468 9.28 -18.77 -15.51
N CYS A 469 9.02 -19.56 -16.54
CA CYS A 469 7.66 -19.84 -16.97
C CYS A 469 6.90 -20.66 -15.91
N ILE A 470 5.75 -20.15 -15.47
CA ILE A 470 4.92 -20.81 -14.45
C ILE A 470 4.51 -22.25 -14.83
N SER A 471 4.42 -22.54 -16.14
CA SER A 471 4.05 -23.86 -16.66
C SER A 471 5.10 -24.96 -16.42
N LEU A 472 6.30 -24.60 -15.95
CA LEU A 472 7.34 -25.56 -15.57
C LEU A 472 7.06 -26.28 -14.24
N CYS A 473 5.96 -25.97 -13.56
CA CYS A 473 5.55 -26.57 -12.28
C CYS A 473 4.04 -26.88 -12.28
N ARG A 474 3.65 -28.17 -12.21
CA ARG A 474 2.23 -28.60 -12.21
C ARG A 474 1.49 -28.13 -10.97
N GLU A 475 2.18 -28.05 -9.84
CA GLU A 475 1.59 -27.58 -8.59
C GLU A 475 1.09 -26.13 -8.69
N LEU A 476 1.51 -25.38 -9.72
CA LEU A 476 1.05 -24.03 -10.01
C LEU A 476 -0.07 -23.93 -11.06
N GLU A 477 -0.41 -25.02 -11.77
CA GLU A 477 -1.50 -25.02 -12.77
C GLU A 477 -2.84 -24.47 -12.24
N PRO A 478 -3.27 -24.75 -10.99
CA PRO A 478 -4.52 -24.20 -10.46
C PRO A 478 -4.52 -22.66 -10.38
N TYR A 479 -3.34 -22.04 -10.20
CA TYR A 479 -3.23 -20.58 -10.11
C TYR A 479 -3.27 -19.91 -11.48
N SER A 480 -2.96 -20.60 -12.58
CA SER A 480 -2.92 -20.00 -13.91
C SER A 480 -4.27 -19.38 -14.31
N ALA A 481 -5.38 -20.10 -14.06
CA ALA A 481 -6.73 -19.60 -14.31
C ALA A 481 -7.10 -18.45 -13.37
N ILE A 482 -6.66 -18.52 -12.11
CA ILE A 482 -6.91 -17.45 -11.13
C ILE A 482 -6.20 -16.17 -11.56
N ILE A 483 -4.90 -16.25 -11.91
CA ILE A 483 -4.10 -15.11 -12.33
C ILE A 483 -4.70 -14.44 -13.56
N ALA A 484 -5.15 -15.22 -14.55
CA ALA A 484 -5.84 -14.70 -15.72
C ALA A 484 -7.16 -14.02 -15.35
N ALA A 485 -7.95 -14.59 -14.43
CA ALA A 485 -9.22 -14.00 -13.99
C ALA A 485 -9.06 -12.74 -13.13
N ILE A 486 -7.90 -12.52 -12.51
CA ILE A 486 -7.65 -11.35 -11.67
C ILE A 486 -7.69 -10.06 -12.49
N SER A 487 -7.12 -10.03 -13.70
CA SER A 487 -7.10 -8.80 -14.52
C SER A 487 -8.51 -8.28 -14.79
N ASP A 488 -9.44 -9.20 -15.05
CA ASP A 488 -10.82 -8.92 -15.48
C ASP A 488 -11.79 -8.84 -14.30
N SER A 489 -11.29 -9.01 -13.08
CA SER A 489 -12.12 -8.98 -11.88
C SER A 489 -12.69 -7.58 -11.60
N ARG A 490 -13.86 -7.53 -10.95
CA ARG A 490 -14.46 -6.27 -10.49
C ARG A 490 -13.49 -5.49 -9.59
N THR A 491 -12.82 -6.16 -8.66
CA THR A 491 -11.85 -5.51 -7.76
C THR A 491 -10.67 -4.91 -8.52
N SER A 492 -10.12 -5.63 -9.49
CA SER A 492 -9.08 -5.10 -10.38
C SER A 492 -9.61 -3.88 -11.13
N SER A 493 -10.78 -3.97 -11.77
CA SER A 493 -11.36 -2.85 -12.52
C SER A 493 -11.53 -1.57 -11.66
N ILE A 494 -11.91 -1.72 -10.38
CA ILE A 494 -12.00 -0.60 -9.43
C ILE A 494 -10.63 0.00 -9.14
N ARG A 495 -9.61 -0.83 -8.84
CA ARG A 495 -8.25 -0.37 -8.53
C ARG A 495 -7.51 0.19 -9.74
N GLN A 496 -7.90 -0.21 -10.95
CA GLN A 496 -7.28 0.19 -12.23
C GLN A 496 -7.92 1.44 -12.84
N ARG A 497 -8.90 2.09 -12.17
CA ARG A 497 -9.51 3.29 -12.72
C ARG A 497 -8.48 4.42 -12.89
N PRO A 498 -8.53 5.15 -14.03
CA PRO A 498 -7.65 6.29 -14.27
C PRO A 498 -8.03 7.48 -13.40
N ILE A 499 -7.07 8.00 -12.65
CA ILE A 499 -7.26 9.21 -11.82
C ILE A 499 -5.95 10.01 -11.81
N THR A 500 -6.04 11.29 -12.16
CA THR A 500 -4.91 12.22 -12.06
C THR A 500 -5.10 13.15 -10.88
N PHE A 501 -4.22 13.00 -9.89
CA PHE A 501 -4.18 13.85 -8.70
C PHE A 501 -3.28 15.07 -8.93
N GLU A 502 -3.64 16.19 -8.32
CA GLU A 502 -2.84 17.42 -8.34
C GLU A 502 -2.28 17.78 -6.95
N ASN A 503 -2.68 17.01 -5.94
CA ASN A 503 -2.26 17.14 -4.55
C ASN A 503 -1.65 15.80 -4.12
N ALA A 504 -0.41 15.85 -3.63
CA ALA A 504 0.34 14.67 -3.24
C ALA A 504 -0.26 13.92 -2.05
N THR A 505 -0.77 14.62 -1.03
CA THR A 505 -1.37 13.95 0.13
C THR A 505 -2.63 13.20 -0.28
N HIS A 506 -3.48 13.81 -1.11
CA HIS A 506 -4.68 13.17 -1.66
C HIS A 506 -4.32 11.93 -2.47
N TYR A 507 -3.27 11.99 -3.30
CA TYR A 507 -2.78 10.83 -4.07
C TYR A 507 -2.39 9.65 -3.16
N TYR A 508 -1.53 9.88 -2.16
CA TYR A 508 -1.06 8.80 -1.29
C TYR A 508 -2.19 8.25 -0.40
N LEU A 509 -2.97 9.14 0.22
CA LEU A 509 -4.08 8.77 1.12
C LEU A 509 -5.20 8.03 0.39
N TYR A 510 -5.58 8.48 -0.82
CA TYR A 510 -6.56 7.79 -1.66
C TYR A 510 -6.13 6.35 -1.93
N ASN A 511 -4.90 6.19 -2.38
CA ASN A 511 -4.38 4.90 -2.77
C ASN A 511 -4.24 3.93 -1.58
N ARG A 512 -3.85 4.42 -0.41
CA ARG A 512 -3.82 3.62 0.82
C ARG A 512 -5.24 3.22 1.25
N LEU A 513 -6.18 4.15 1.18
CA LEU A 513 -7.58 3.91 1.50
C LEU A 513 -8.21 2.88 0.55
N MET A 514 -7.93 2.97 -0.75
CA MET A 514 -8.44 2.02 -1.75
C MET A 514 -7.92 0.60 -1.52
N ASP A 515 -6.64 0.44 -1.19
CA ASP A 515 -6.07 -0.86 -0.86
C ASP A 515 -6.80 -1.48 0.32
N PHE A 516 -7.03 -0.69 1.37
CA PHE A 516 -7.75 -1.11 2.57
C PHE A 516 -9.21 -1.45 2.27
N LEU A 517 -9.99 -0.55 1.65
CA LEU A 517 -11.42 -0.72 1.45
C LEU A 517 -11.74 -1.91 0.55
N THR A 518 -11.02 -2.06 -0.56
CA THR A 518 -11.25 -3.16 -1.50
C THR A 518 -10.84 -4.51 -0.92
N SER A 519 -9.74 -4.56 -0.18
CA SER A 519 -9.27 -5.78 0.49
C SER A 519 -10.18 -6.16 1.66
N ARG A 520 -10.59 -5.19 2.48
CA ARG A 520 -11.53 -5.41 3.59
C ARG A 520 -12.89 -5.90 3.12
N GLU A 521 -13.38 -5.44 1.97
CA GLU A 521 -14.61 -5.98 1.38
C GLU A 521 -14.48 -7.47 1.03
N ILE A 522 -13.34 -7.88 0.46
CA ILE A 522 -13.07 -9.30 0.19
C ILE A 522 -13.01 -10.09 1.50
N VAL A 523 -12.29 -9.59 2.52
CA VAL A 523 -12.16 -10.25 3.81
C VAL A 523 -13.50 -10.35 4.54
N ASN A 524 -14.33 -9.31 4.50
CA ASN A 524 -15.66 -9.35 5.10
C ASN A 524 -16.53 -10.43 4.47
N ARG A 525 -16.44 -10.62 3.14
CA ARG A 525 -17.12 -11.73 2.46
C ARG A 525 -16.58 -13.08 2.93
N GLN A 526 -15.26 -13.25 3.07
CA GLN A 526 -14.64 -14.46 3.61
C GLN A 526 -15.13 -14.76 5.05
N ILE A 527 -15.25 -13.73 5.89
CA ILE A 527 -15.79 -13.85 7.25
C ILE A 527 -17.25 -14.30 7.20
N GLN A 528 -18.07 -13.66 6.36
CA GLN A 528 -19.49 -14.00 6.23
C GLN A 528 -19.71 -15.45 5.77
N GLU A 529 -18.91 -15.94 4.82
CA GLU A 529 -18.93 -17.33 4.35
C GLU A 529 -18.67 -18.32 5.50
N ILE A 530 -17.70 -18.03 6.38
CA ILE A 530 -17.40 -18.87 7.53
C ILE A 530 -18.48 -18.77 8.60
N VAL A 531 -18.94 -17.55 8.93
CA VAL A 531 -20.02 -17.32 9.92
C VAL A 531 -21.29 -18.10 9.55
N GLN A 532 -21.62 -18.15 8.25
CA GLN A 532 -22.77 -18.93 7.77
C GLN A 532 -22.62 -20.44 7.97
N SER A 533 -21.39 -20.94 8.13
CA SER A 533 -21.10 -22.35 8.39
C SER A 533 -20.95 -22.71 9.88
N CYS A 534 -20.84 -21.71 10.77
CA CYS A 534 -20.66 -21.92 12.21
C CYS A 534 -21.90 -22.55 12.86
N GLN A 535 -21.66 -23.51 13.75
CA GLN A 535 -22.68 -24.12 14.60
C GLN A 535 -22.95 -23.28 15.87
N PRO A 536 -24.07 -23.49 16.58
CA PRO A 536 -24.29 -22.87 17.88
C PRO A 536 -23.12 -23.16 18.86
N GLY A 537 -22.59 -22.11 19.48
CA GLY A 537 -21.41 -22.19 20.35
C GLY A 537 -20.08 -22.04 19.63
N GLU A 538 -20.05 -21.89 18.31
CA GLU A 538 -18.84 -21.61 17.54
C GLU A 538 -18.67 -20.12 17.24
N VAL A 539 -17.41 -19.66 17.21
CA VAL A 539 -17.02 -18.29 16.82
C VAL A 539 -15.90 -18.31 15.80
N VAL A 540 -15.92 -17.31 14.92
CA VAL A 540 -14.82 -17.06 13.99
C VAL A 540 -13.67 -16.42 14.75
N ILE A 541 -12.48 -16.98 14.58
CA ILE A 541 -11.23 -16.47 15.16
C ILE A 541 -10.18 -16.31 14.06
N ARG A 542 -9.11 -15.57 14.37
CA ARG A 542 -7.89 -15.58 13.57
C ARG A 542 -6.81 -16.41 14.26
N ASP A 543 -6.13 -17.26 13.50
CA ASP A 543 -4.99 -18.05 14.00
C ASP A 543 -3.71 -17.20 14.12
N ALA A 544 -2.60 -17.83 14.51
CA ALA A 544 -1.31 -17.15 14.66
C ALA A 544 -0.74 -16.58 13.35
N LEU A 545 -1.18 -17.08 12.19
CA LEU A 545 -0.86 -16.52 10.87
C LEU A 545 -1.93 -15.56 10.38
N TYR A 546 -2.87 -15.17 11.25
CA TYR A 546 -3.98 -14.26 10.97
C TYR A 546 -5.00 -14.80 9.96
N ARG A 547 -5.07 -16.13 9.77
CA ARG A 547 -6.06 -16.82 8.93
C ARG A 547 -7.34 -17.04 9.72
N LEU A 548 -8.49 -16.99 9.05
CA LEU A 548 -9.79 -17.26 9.65
C LEU A 548 -9.93 -18.76 9.96
N GLY A 549 -10.45 -19.05 11.14
CA GLY A 549 -10.81 -20.39 11.60
C GLY A 549 -12.02 -20.32 12.52
N VAL A 550 -12.42 -21.48 13.06
CA VAL A 550 -13.57 -21.61 13.96
C VAL A 550 -13.10 -22.18 15.30
N ALA A 551 -13.59 -21.63 16.40
CA ALA A 551 -13.35 -22.12 17.75
C ALA A 551 -14.65 -22.29 18.52
N GLN A 552 -14.70 -23.29 19.41
CA GLN A 552 -15.84 -23.49 20.30
C GLN A 552 -15.71 -22.63 21.56
N ILE A 553 -16.78 -21.91 21.88
CA ILE A 553 -16.96 -21.26 23.17
C ILE A 553 -17.32 -22.36 24.16
N LYS A 554 -16.38 -22.71 25.04
CA LYS A 554 -16.69 -23.46 26.25
C LYS A 554 -17.41 -22.50 27.20
N THR A 555 -18.73 -22.48 27.19
CA THR A 555 -19.48 -21.95 28.33
C THR A 555 -19.36 -22.99 29.44
N GLU A 556 -18.47 -22.77 30.40
CA GLU A 556 -18.49 -23.48 31.66
C GLU A 556 -19.88 -23.23 32.29
N THR A 557 -20.70 -24.27 32.29
CA THR A 557 -21.88 -24.32 33.15
C THR A 557 -21.34 -24.69 34.53
N GLU A 558 -21.11 -23.69 35.37
CA GLU A 558 -20.91 -23.86 36.81
C GLU A 558 -22.22 -24.38 37.45
N GLU A 559 -22.64 -25.61 37.15
CA GLU A 559 -23.79 -26.24 37.85
C GLU A 559 -23.57 -27.71 38.25
N ASP A 560 -22.39 -28.30 38.04
CA ASP A 560 -22.16 -29.75 38.30
C ASP A 560 -21.12 -30.08 39.39
N GLU A 561 -20.82 -29.18 40.34
CA GLU A 561 -19.97 -29.50 41.51
C GLU A 561 -20.66 -29.45 42.89
N GLU A 562 -21.96 -29.15 43.00
CA GLU A 562 -22.69 -29.21 44.30
C GLU A 562 -23.46 -30.53 44.53
N GLY A 563 -23.40 -31.50 43.62
CA GLY A 563 -24.20 -32.74 43.67
C GLY A 563 -23.54 -33.98 44.30
N LYS A 564 -22.32 -33.90 44.84
CA LYS A 564 -21.58 -35.10 45.33
C LYS A 564 -21.06 -35.01 46.77
N GLN A 565 -21.85 -34.43 47.67
CA GLN A 565 -21.58 -34.47 49.11
C GLN A 565 -22.84 -34.69 49.97
N GLU A 566 -23.77 -35.57 49.57
CA GLU A 566 -24.84 -36.05 50.48
C GLU A 566 -25.05 -37.57 50.56
N ASP A 567 -24.17 -38.40 49.97
CA ASP A 567 -24.25 -39.87 50.06
C ASP A 567 -23.15 -40.50 50.96
N GLU A 568 -22.80 -39.85 52.07
CA GLU A 568 -22.09 -40.48 53.20
C GLU A 568 -22.87 -40.32 54.52
N ARG A 569 -24.13 -40.78 54.53
CA ARG A 569 -24.83 -41.21 55.76
C ARG A 569 -25.68 -42.44 55.46
N GLY A 570 -25.06 -43.62 55.48
CA GLY A 570 -25.78 -44.86 55.20
C GLY A 570 -25.00 -46.16 55.35
N CYS A 571 -24.13 -46.30 56.36
CA CYS A 571 -23.85 -47.56 57.09
C CYS A 571 -22.95 -47.29 58.29
#